data_AF-A0A835NCC5-F1
#
_entry.id   AF-A0A835NCC5-F1
#
_cell.length_a   1.000
_cell.length_b   1.000
_cell.length_c   1.000
_cell.angle_alpha   90.00
_cell.angle_beta   90.00
_cell.angle_gamma   90.00
#
_symmetry.space_group_name_H-M   'P 1'
#
loop_
_entity.id
_entity.type
_entity.pdbx_description
1 polymer ?
#
loop_
_entity_poly.entity_id
_entity_poly.type
_entity_poly.pdbx_seq_one_letter_code
_entity_poly.pdbx_strand_id
1 'polypeptide(L)'
;MMMSLYSTKLPHQLNQARTFIACRIKWVCDPYLDTTVSKEKDLKQVISFKNQLISSPSESLPLSTLSLLKPYFNLSTTALNFFHKYYTVFSQFQPSPSLPFHIKLTPQAISLHKEEQLILKSQPIRDDTIKRAGFLERRVSCV
;
A
#
# COMPACT_ATOMS: atom_id res chain seq x y z
N MET A 1 49.95 -17.10 47.91
CA MET A 1 50.06 -16.49 46.56
C MET A 1 48.68 -16.59 45.92
N MET A 2 48.12 -15.42 45.60
CA MET A 2 46.89 -15.07 44.87
C MET A 2 45.56 -15.82 45.10
N MET A 3 44.61 -15.08 45.70
CA MET A 3 43.18 -15.17 45.42
C MET A 3 42.92 -14.76 43.96
N SER A 4 42.32 -15.64 43.17
CA SER A 4 41.80 -15.32 41.83
C SER A 4 40.29 -15.07 41.95
N LEU A 5 39.90 -13.81 41.90
CA LEU A 5 38.50 -13.38 41.78
C LEU A 5 38.09 -13.50 40.31
N TYR A 6 37.46 -14.61 39.94
CA TYR A 6 36.77 -14.73 38.67
C TYR A 6 35.49 -13.89 38.76
N SER A 7 35.55 -12.68 38.19
CA SER A 7 34.38 -11.83 37.94
C SER A 7 33.46 -12.55 36.95
N THR A 8 32.39 -13.15 37.45
CA THR A 8 31.32 -13.71 36.63
C THR A 8 30.49 -12.56 36.07
N LYS A 9 30.81 -12.15 34.84
CA LYS A 9 29.93 -11.26 34.08
C LYS A 9 28.65 -12.02 33.74
N LEU A 10 27.60 -11.79 34.52
CA LEU A 10 26.26 -12.23 34.18
C LEU A 10 25.84 -11.54 32.88
N PRO A 11 25.38 -12.27 31.84
CA PRO A 11 24.81 -11.63 30.66
C PRO A 11 23.56 -10.88 31.10
N HIS A 12 23.54 -9.58 30.86
CA HIS A 12 22.36 -8.74 31.07
C HIS A 12 21.30 -9.19 30.06
N GLN A 13 20.51 -10.21 30.42
CA GLN A 13 19.32 -10.57 29.66
C GLN A 13 18.33 -9.43 29.81
N LEU A 14 18.35 -8.52 28.83
CA LEU A 14 17.26 -7.59 28.58
C LEU A 14 16.06 -8.41 28.09
N ASN A 15 15.37 -9.05 29.03
CA ASN A 15 14.01 -9.52 28.80
C ASN A 15 13.19 -8.28 28.47
N GLN A 16 13.01 -8.00 27.17
CA GLN A 16 12.06 -7.01 26.70
C GLN A 16 10.66 -7.55 26.99
N ALA A 17 10.24 -7.41 28.24
CA ALA A 17 8.86 -7.58 28.63
C ALA A 17 8.07 -6.49 27.88
N ARG A 18 7.29 -6.90 26.88
CA ARG A 18 6.25 -6.05 26.29
C ARG A 18 5.10 -5.97 27.27
N THR A 19 5.28 -5.26 28.37
CA THR A 19 4.17 -4.88 29.25
C THR A 19 3.35 -3.85 28.49
N PHE A 20 2.12 -4.21 28.13
CA PHE A 20 1.13 -3.25 27.68
C PHE A 20 0.77 -2.37 28.87
N ILE A 21 1.46 -1.24 29.00
CA ILE A 21 1.06 -0.20 29.92
C ILE A 21 -0.31 0.27 29.42
N ALA A 22 -1.31 0.32 30.31
CA ALA A 22 -2.62 0.86 30.03
C ALA A 22 -2.51 2.39 29.82
N CYS A 23 -1.88 2.79 28.72
CA CYS A 23 -1.76 4.16 28.29
C CYS A 23 -3.13 4.59 27.76
N ARG A 24 -3.69 5.65 28.32
CA ARG A 24 -4.84 6.32 27.70
C ARG A 24 -4.31 7.02 26.44
N ILE A 25 -4.48 6.37 25.28
CA ILE A 25 -4.13 6.95 23.99
C ILE A 25 -5.06 8.16 23.79
N LYS A 26 -4.50 9.36 23.92
CA LYS A 26 -5.20 10.59 23.58
C LYS A 26 -5.24 10.64 22.05
N TRP A 27 -6.41 10.40 21.48
CA TRP A 27 -6.65 10.65 20.06
C TRP A 27 -6.49 12.15 19.82
N VAL A 28 -5.33 12.55 19.30
CA VAL A 28 -5.11 13.92 18.85
C VAL A 28 -5.61 13.97 17.41
N CYS A 29 -6.66 14.75 17.16
CA CYS A 29 -7.06 15.11 15.81
C CYS A 29 -5.94 15.98 15.23
N ASP A 30 -5.10 15.39 14.38
CA ASP A 30 -4.13 16.12 13.60
C ASP A 30 -4.75 16.33 12.21
N PRO A 31 -5.06 17.57 11.81
CA PRO A 31 -5.71 17.83 10.53
C PRO A 31 -4.92 17.30 9.32
N TYR A 32 -3.59 17.30 9.40
CA TYR A 32 -2.74 16.78 8.32
C TYR A 32 -2.76 15.25 8.28
N LEU A 33 -2.70 14.60 9.44
CA LEU A 33 -2.80 13.16 9.54
C LEU A 33 -4.19 12.68 9.09
N ASP A 34 -5.25 13.34 9.57
CA ASP A 34 -6.63 13.00 9.28
C ASP A 34 -6.95 13.16 7.79
N THR A 35 -6.42 14.21 7.14
CA THR A 35 -6.57 14.38 5.69
C THR A 35 -5.77 13.33 4.90
N THR A 36 -4.60 12.92 5.39
CA THR A 36 -3.80 11.86 4.76
C THR A 36 -4.50 10.50 4.87
N VAL A 37 -4.96 10.13 6.06
CA VAL A 37 -5.74 8.90 6.30
C VAL A 37 -7.03 8.91 5.47
N SER A 38 -7.72 10.05 5.36
CA SER A 38 -8.91 10.14 4.52
C SER A 38 -8.60 10.02 3.03
N LYS A 39 -7.39 10.39 2.57
CA LYS A 39 -6.93 10.16 1.18
C LYS A 39 -6.51 8.71 0.96
N GLU A 40 -6.02 8.03 2.00
CA GLU A 40 -5.62 6.63 1.95
C GLU A 40 -6.81 5.66 1.88
N LYS A 41 -7.98 6.04 2.38
CA LYS A 41 -9.22 5.23 2.26
C LYS A 41 -9.51 4.80 0.81
N ASP A 42 -9.18 5.66 -0.14
CA ASP A 42 -9.40 5.41 -1.57
C ASP A 42 -8.21 4.67 -2.24
N LEU A 43 -7.11 4.42 -1.52
CA LEU A 43 -5.89 3.83 -2.06
C LEU A 43 -6.13 2.44 -2.65
N LYS A 44 -6.97 1.63 -2.02
CA LYS A 44 -7.36 0.32 -2.55
C LYS A 44 -7.96 0.44 -3.96
N GLN A 45 -8.80 1.45 -4.16
CA GLN A 45 -9.48 1.71 -5.43
C GLN A 45 -8.46 2.17 -6.47
N VAL A 46 -7.56 3.10 -6.09
CA VAL A 46 -6.44 3.56 -6.94
C VAL A 46 -5.59 2.38 -7.41
N ILE A 47 -5.20 1.48 -6.51
CA ILE A 47 -4.39 0.30 -6.84
C ILE A 47 -5.15 -0.64 -7.78
N SER A 48 -6.44 -0.87 -7.54
CA SER A 48 -7.26 -1.72 -8.41
C SER A 48 -7.37 -1.15 -9.83
N PHE A 49 -7.61 0.16 -9.97
CA PHE A 49 -7.61 0.83 -11.28
C PHE A 49 -6.24 0.79 -11.95
N LYS A 50 -5.16 1.01 -11.19
CA LYS A 50 -3.78 0.86 -11.67
C LYS A 50 -3.58 -0.52 -12.30
N ASN A 51 -3.93 -1.58 -11.58
CA ASN A 51 -3.76 -2.95 -12.04
C ASN A 51 -4.59 -3.24 -13.29
N GLN A 52 -5.81 -2.72 -13.38
CA GLN A 52 -6.65 -2.91 -14.56
C GLN A 52 -6.11 -2.18 -15.81
N LEU A 53 -5.58 -0.97 -15.63
CA LEU A 53 -4.93 -0.23 -16.71
C LEU A 53 -3.68 -0.98 -17.20
N ILE A 54 -2.90 -1.55 -16.29
CA ILE A 54 -1.69 -2.33 -16.63
C ILE A 54 -2.04 -3.66 -17.29
N SER A 55 -3.13 -4.32 -16.88
CA SER A 55 -3.58 -5.56 -17.53
C SER A 55 -4.13 -5.34 -18.93
N SER A 56 -4.51 -4.10 -19.26
CA SER A 56 -5.04 -3.76 -20.58
C SER A 56 -3.88 -3.58 -21.57
N PRO A 57 -3.94 -4.18 -22.78
CA PRO A 57 -2.84 -4.13 -23.75
C PRO A 57 -2.54 -2.70 -24.25
N SER A 58 -3.52 -1.80 -24.17
CA SER A 58 -3.42 -0.41 -24.61
C SER A 58 -2.93 0.56 -23.53
N GLU A 59 -2.63 0.07 -22.30
CA GLU A 59 -2.27 0.86 -21.11
C GLU A 59 -3.26 2.01 -20.77
N SER A 60 -4.43 2.01 -21.41
CA SER A 60 -5.40 3.09 -21.39
C SER A 60 -6.80 2.54 -21.52
N LEU A 61 -7.75 3.21 -20.87
CA LEU A 61 -9.16 2.82 -20.87
C LEU A 61 -10.06 4.02 -21.14
N PRO A 62 -11.11 3.87 -21.96
CA PRO A 62 -12.07 4.94 -22.16
C PRO A 62 -12.90 5.17 -20.88
N LEU A 63 -13.32 6.42 -20.67
CA LEU A 63 -14.10 6.83 -19.50
C LEU A 63 -15.43 6.08 -19.39
N SER A 64 -16.02 5.68 -20.53
CA SER A 64 -17.25 4.88 -20.59
C SER A 64 -17.08 3.53 -19.89
N THR A 65 -16.00 2.81 -20.18
CA THR A 65 -15.67 1.53 -19.53
C THR A 65 -15.44 1.73 -18.04
N LEU A 66 -14.73 2.80 -17.65
CA LEU A 66 -14.47 3.12 -16.25
C LEU A 66 -15.76 3.45 -15.46
N SER A 67 -16.74 4.06 -16.11
CA SER A 67 -18.06 4.28 -15.51
C SER A 67 -18.79 2.96 -15.21
N LEU A 68 -18.65 1.94 -16.06
CA LEU A 68 -19.20 0.59 -15.81
C LEU A 68 -18.48 -0.13 -14.67
N LEU A 69 -17.23 0.22 -14.42
CA LEU A 69 -16.41 -0.35 -13.36
C LEU A 69 -16.62 0.31 -11.98
N LYS A 70 -17.32 1.45 -11.94
CA LYS A 70 -17.70 2.15 -10.72
C LYS A 70 -18.29 1.25 -9.61
N PRO A 71 -19.28 0.37 -9.87
CA PRO A 71 -19.82 -0.53 -8.85
C PRO A 71 -18.80 -1.56 -8.34
N TYR A 72 -17.90 -2.05 -9.20
CA TYR A 72 -16.90 -3.04 -8.83
C TYR A 72 -15.84 -2.48 -7.87
N PHE A 73 -15.56 -1.18 -7.98
CA PHE A 73 -14.56 -0.51 -7.15
C PHE A 73 -15.16 0.31 -5.99
N ASN A 74 -16.48 0.21 -5.75
CA ASN A 74 -17.19 0.92 -4.67
C ASN A 74 -16.85 2.42 -4.63
N LEU A 75 -16.75 3.06 -5.79
CA LEU A 75 -16.45 4.48 -5.87
C LEU A 75 -17.63 5.31 -5.31
N SER A 76 -17.38 6.05 -4.23
CA SER A 76 -18.36 6.97 -3.63
C SER A 76 -18.68 8.16 -4.54
N THR A 77 -17.72 8.61 -5.35
CA THR A 77 -17.85 9.76 -6.26
C THR A 77 -17.94 9.33 -7.73
N THR A 78 -18.31 10.25 -8.63
CA THR A 78 -18.18 10.05 -10.08
C THR A 78 -16.75 9.71 -10.47
N ALA A 79 -16.58 8.78 -11.42
CA ALA A 79 -15.27 8.35 -11.91
C ALA A 79 -14.38 9.53 -12.32
N LEU A 80 -14.93 10.52 -13.04
CA LEU A 80 -14.19 11.71 -13.46
C LEU A 80 -13.57 12.49 -12.28
N ASN A 81 -14.37 12.84 -11.27
CA ASN A 81 -13.88 13.55 -10.08
C ASN A 81 -12.82 12.76 -9.31
N PHE A 82 -12.92 11.42 -9.31
CA PHE A 82 -11.90 10.57 -8.72
C PHE A 82 -10.56 10.71 -9.44
N PHE A 83 -10.57 10.67 -10.77
CA PHE A 83 -9.35 10.84 -11.55
C PHE A 83 -8.78 12.26 -11.45
N HIS A 84 -9.62 13.29 -11.36
CA HIS A 84 -9.16 14.65 -11.07
C HIS A 84 -8.52 14.78 -9.68
N LYS A 85 -9.05 14.10 -8.65
CA LYS A 85 -8.45 14.07 -7.31
C LYS A 85 -7.06 13.42 -7.30
N TYR A 86 -6.83 12.43 -8.17
CA TYR A 86 -5.58 11.68 -8.29
C TYR A 86 -4.84 11.94 -9.61
N TYR A 87 -4.81 13.20 -10.07
CA TYR A 87 -4.16 13.61 -11.33
C TYR A 87 -2.64 13.33 -11.36
N THR A 88 -2.00 13.14 -10.21
CA THR A 88 -0.58 12.78 -10.12
C THR A 88 -0.31 11.35 -10.59
N VAL A 89 -1.29 10.46 -10.42
CA VAL A 89 -1.20 9.04 -10.80
C VAL A 89 -1.84 8.79 -12.16
N PHE A 90 -2.94 9.48 -12.47
CA PHE A 90 -3.71 9.31 -13.68
C PHE A 90 -3.69 10.56 -14.55
N SER A 91 -3.57 10.35 -15.86
CA SER A 91 -3.62 11.37 -16.90
C SER A 91 -4.82 11.13 -17.81
N GLN A 92 -5.51 12.21 -18.18
CA GLN A 92 -6.59 12.16 -19.17
C GLN A 92 -6.00 12.48 -20.55
N PHE A 93 -6.34 11.65 -21.52
CA PHE A 93 -5.87 11.77 -22.89
C PHE A 93 -7.03 11.60 -23.86
N GLN A 94 -7.05 12.40 -24.92
CA GLN A 94 -8.02 12.28 -26.00
C GLN A 94 -7.27 11.97 -27.30
N PRO A 95 -7.41 10.76 -27.86
CA PRO A 95 -6.69 10.36 -29.08
C PRO A 95 -7.11 11.13 -30.33
N SER A 96 -8.38 11.52 -30.41
CA SER A 96 -8.96 12.29 -31.51
C SER A 96 -10.15 13.12 -30.99
N PRO A 97 -10.44 14.31 -31.57
CA PRO A 97 -11.62 15.10 -31.23
C PRO A 97 -12.95 14.31 -31.32
N SER A 98 -13.01 13.30 -32.19
CA SER A 98 -14.18 12.43 -32.41
C SER A 98 -14.23 11.20 -31.50
N LEU A 99 -13.17 10.92 -30.74
CA LEU A 99 -13.07 9.75 -29.86
C LEU A 99 -13.32 10.14 -28.40
N PRO A 100 -13.84 9.20 -27.57
CA PRO A 100 -14.09 9.46 -26.16
C PRO A 100 -12.79 9.76 -25.41
N PHE A 101 -12.91 10.34 -24.21
CA PHE A 101 -11.77 10.54 -23.32
C PHE A 101 -11.26 9.20 -22.80
N HIS A 102 -9.94 9.03 -22.86
CA HIS A 102 -9.23 7.91 -22.29
C HIS A 102 -8.47 8.35 -21.04
N ILE A 103 -8.26 7.40 -20.14
CA ILE A 103 -7.45 7.57 -18.94
C ILE A 103 -6.27 6.65 -19.06
N LYS A 104 -5.07 7.20 -18.81
CA LYS A 104 -3.79 6.51 -18.83
C LYS A 104 -3.03 6.79 -17.54
N LEU A 105 -2.17 5.87 -17.12
CA LEU A 105 -1.22 6.12 -16.03
C LEU A 105 -0.16 7.15 -16.43
N THR A 106 0.18 8.05 -15.50
CA THR A 106 1.27 9.01 -15.67
C THR A 106 2.60 8.26 -15.83
N PRO A 107 3.58 8.76 -16.63
CA PRO A 107 4.88 8.11 -16.79
C PRO A 107 5.60 7.82 -15.46
N GLN A 108 5.47 8.72 -14.48
CA GLN A 108 5.99 8.52 -13.12
C GLN A 108 5.32 7.33 -12.41
N ALA A 109 4.01 7.16 -12.55
CA ALA A 109 3.31 6.03 -11.96
C ALA A 109 3.72 4.71 -12.61
N ILE A 110 4.00 4.73 -13.92
CA ILE A 110 4.51 3.57 -14.67
C ILE A 110 5.93 3.21 -14.21
N SER A 111 6.82 4.18 -14.00
CA SER A 111 8.18 3.91 -13.51
C SER A 111 8.15 3.33 -12.09
N LEU A 112 7.36 3.92 -11.19
CA LEU A 112 7.18 3.41 -9.84
C LEU A 112 6.62 1.98 -9.84
N HIS A 113 5.69 1.67 -10.73
CA HIS A 113 5.18 0.30 -10.83
C HIS A 113 6.26 -0.69 -11.29
N LYS A 114 7.16 -0.29 -12.20
CA LYS A 114 8.28 -1.13 -12.62
C LYS A 114 9.25 -1.37 -11.46
N GLU A 115 9.59 -0.33 -10.70
CA GLU A 115 10.43 -0.45 -9.50
C GLU A 115 9.79 -1.38 -8.46
N GLU A 116 8.50 -1.21 -8.17
CA GLU A 116 7.72 -2.08 -7.29
C GLU A 116 7.80 -3.55 -7.76
N GLN A 117 7.63 -3.81 -9.06
CA GLN A 117 7.75 -5.17 -9.60
C GLN A 117 9.16 -5.74 -9.48
N LEU A 118 10.20 -4.93 -9.66
CA LEU A 118 11.60 -5.36 -9.52
C LEU A 118 11.88 -5.76 -8.07
N ILE A 119 11.41 -4.96 -7.13
CA ILE A 119 11.51 -5.23 -5.68
C ILE A 119 10.73 -6.50 -5.32
N LEU A 120 9.50 -6.66 -5.80
CA LEU A 120 8.69 -7.85 -5.54
C LEU A 120 9.32 -9.13 -6.12
N LYS A 121 9.96 -9.03 -7.29
CA LYS A 121 10.68 -10.15 -7.92
C LYS A 121 12.01 -10.46 -7.23
N SER A 122 12.53 -9.55 -6.40
CA SER A 122 13.74 -9.80 -5.62
C SER A 122 13.52 -10.92 -4.60
N GLN A 123 14.46 -11.87 -4.55
CA GLN A 123 14.42 -13.06 -3.68
C GLN A 123 14.18 -12.77 -2.18
N PRO A 124 14.81 -11.76 -1.53
CA PRO A 124 14.71 -11.63 -0.07
C PRO A 124 13.30 -11.26 0.44
N ILE A 125 12.49 -10.55 -0.36
CA ILE A 125 11.14 -10.13 0.05
C ILE A 125 10.14 -11.30 -0.05
N ARG A 126 10.32 -12.18 -1.03
CA ARG A 126 9.49 -13.39 -1.16
C ARG A 126 9.64 -14.29 0.06
N ASP A 127 10.87 -14.51 0.51
CA ASP A 127 11.13 -15.38 1.66
C ASP A 127 10.61 -14.78 2.97
N ASP A 128 10.74 -13.47 3.19
CA ASP A 128 10.18 -12.80 4.37
C ASP A 128 8.63 -12.82 4.35
N THR A 129 8.02 -12.60 3.19
CA THR A 129 6.55 -12.64 3.04
C THR A 129 6.00 -14.04 3.31
N ILE A 130 6.64 -15.08 2.78
CA ILE A 130 6.27 -16.49 3.03
C ILE A 130 6.43 -16.82 4.53
N LYS A 131 7.53 -16.40 5.15
CA LYS A 131 7.77 -16.62 6.59
C LYS A 131 6.73 -15.93 7.46
N ARG A 132 6.33 -14.69 7.12
CA ARG A 132 5.28 -13.94 7.83
C ARG A 132 3.90 -14.55 7.64
N ALA A 133 3.54 -14.95 6.41
CA ALA A 133 2.27 -15.62 6.14
C ALA A 133 2.14 -16.93 6.94
N GLY A 134 3.18 -17.77 6.94
CA GLY A 134 3.21 -19.01 7.73
C GLY A 134 3.27 -18.78 9.25
N PHE A 135 3.66 -17.59 9.72
CA PHE A 135 3.59 -17.22 11.13
C PHE A 135 2.17 -16.78 11.55
N LEU A 136 1.45 -16.10 10.67
CA LEU A 136 0.04 -15.74 10.90
C LEU A 136 -0.85 -16.99 10.90
N GLU A 137 -0.62 -17.92 9.97
CA GLU A 137 -1.37 -19.18 9.90
C GLU A 137 -1.19 -20.04 11.16
N ARG A 138 0.02 -20.07 11.73
CA ARG A 138 0.28 -20.74 13.01
C ARG A 138 -0.31 -20.05 14.24
N ARG A 139 -0.61 -18.75 14.17
CA ARG A 139 -1.28 -18.03 15.25
C ARG A 139 -2.80 -18.18 15.25
N VAL A 140 -3.40 -18.40 14.08
CA VAL A 140 -4.85 -18.66 13.96
C VAL A 140 -5.20 -20.07 14.44
N SER A 141 -4.26 -21.02 14.41
CA SER A 141 -4.44 -22.39 14.94
C SER A 141 -4.36 -22.48 16.48
N CYS A 142 -4.05 -21.38 17.18
CA CYS A 142 -3.96 -21.35 18.65
C CYS A 142 -5.05 -20.50 19.32
N VAL A 143 -6.15 -20.21 18.61
CA VAL A 143 -7.37 -19.62 19.17
C VAL A 143 -8.53 -20.59 18.99
#